data_AF-A0A3D2JA02-F1
#
_entry.id   AF-A0A3D2JA02-F1
#
_cell.length_a   1.000
_cell.length_b   1.000
_cell.length_c   1.000
_cell.angle_alpha   90.00
_cell.angle_beta   90.00
_cell.angle_gamma   90.00
#
_symmetry.space_group_name_H-M   'P 1'
#
loop_
_entity.id
_entity.type
_entity.pdbx_description
1 polymer ?
#
loop_
_entity_poly.entity_id
_entity_poly.type
_entity_poly.pdbx_seq_one_letter_code
_entity_poly.pdbx_strand_id
1 'polypeptide(L)' 'MGVERAVIRWYAQRQVLLEELDSLNVPDAQEEHTSLSQEEQQQQAQKRAELERRLRQLGPCPMPMMG' A
#
# COMPACT_ATOMS: atom_id res chain seq x y z
N MET A 1 24.08 -5.81 12.18
CA MET A 1 23.61 -4.45 11.88
C MET A 1 23.00 -4.23 10.48
N GLY A 2 23.25 -5.08 9.46
CA GLY A 2 22.70 -4.86 8.10
C GLY A 2 21.26 -5.34 7.90
N VAL A 3 20.95 -6.55 8.40
CA VAL A 3 19.67 -7.21 8.16
C VAL A 3 18.52 -6.57 8.93
N GLU A 4 18.75 -6.15 10.18
CA GLU A 4 17.74 -5.44 10.98
C GLU A 4 17.27 -4.16 10.29
N ARG A 5 18.19 -3.39 9.69
CA ARG A 5 17.83 -2.20 8.92
C ARG A 5 17.06 -2.53 7.65
N ALA A 6 17.35 -3.67 7.01
CA ALA A 6 16.60 -4.14 5.84
C ALA A 6 15.18 -4.58 6.23
N VAL A 7 15.02 -5.29 7.35
CA VAL A 7 13.71 -5.68 7.90
C VAL A 7 12.88 -4.45 8.26
N ILE A 8 13.48 -3.47 8.96
CA ILE A 8 12.80 -2.23 9.34
C ILE A 8 12.35 -1.46 8.08
N ARG A 9 13.21 -1.33 7.07
CA ARG A 9 12.85 -0.69 5.80
C ARG A 9 11.73 -1.42 5.07
N TRP A 10 11.80 -2.75 5.01
CA TRP A 10 10.76 -3.58 4.40
C TRP A 10 9.42 -3.39 5.11
N TYR A 11 9.41 -3.42 6.45
CA TYR A 11 8.20 -3.23 7.24
C TYR A 11 7.61 -1.83 7.05
N ALA A 12 8.46 -0.79 7.08
CA ALA A 12 8.03 0.59 6.84
C ALA A 12 7.43 0.76 5.44
N GLN A 13 8.08 0.23 4.39
CA GLN A 13 7.55 0.30 3.02
C GLN A 13 6.24 -0.48 2.87
N ARG A 14 6.13 -1.65 3.52
CA ARG A 14 4.89 -2.42 3.50
C ARG A 14 3.75 -1.71 4.23
N GLN A 15 4.02 -1.08 5.37
CA GLN A 15 3.02 -0.31 6.13
C GLN A 15 2.51 0.87 5.30
N VAL A 16 3.40 1.66 4.68
CA VAL A 16 2.98 2.78 3.82
C VAL A 16 2.09 2.31 2.67
N LEU A 17 2.44 1.22 1.98
CA LEU A 17 1.61 0.69 0.89
C LEU A 17 0.24 0.18 1.37
N LEU A 18 0.16 -0.35 2.59
CA LEU A 18 -1.10 -0.80 3.19
C LEU A 18 -1.96 0.39 3.64
N GLU A 19 -1.37 1.40 4.27
CA GLU A 19 -2.06 2.63 4.64
C GLU A 19 -2.58 3.37 3.40
N GLU A 20 -1.81 3.43 2.32
CA GLU A 20 -2.26 3.99 1.04
C GLU A 20 -3.45 3.18 0.49
N LEU A 21 -3.37 1.85 0.50
CA LEU A 21 -4.50 0.98 0.11
C LEU A 21 -5.74 1.17 0.99
N ASP A 22 -5.57 1.32 2.30
CA ASP A 22 -6.68 1.51 3.23
C ASP A 22 -7.32 2.89 3.03
N SER A 23 -6.52 3.95 2.79
CA SER A 23 -7.03 5.28 2.46
C SER A 23 -7.85 5.30 1.15
N LEU A 24 -7.52 4.40 0.23
CA LEU A 24 -8.25 4.17 -1.01
C LEU A 24 -9.52 3.32 -0.83
N ASN A 25 -9.65 2.61 0.31
CA ASN A 25 -10.78 1.74 0.61
C ASN A 25 -11.76 2.32 1.64
N VAL A 26 -11.43 3.42 2.35
CA VAL A 26 -12.35 4.00 3.34
C VAL A 26 -13.62 4.46 2.61
N PRO A 27 -14.77 3.80 2.84
CA PRO A 27 -16.03 4.30 2.34
C PRO A 27 -16.43 5.45 3.25
N ASP A 28 -16.43 6.67 2.70
CA ASP A 28 -17.40 7.72 3.01
C ASP A 28 -17.82 7.86 4.49
N ALA A 29 -16.88 7.97 5.41
CA ALA A 29 -17.21 8.31 6.79
C ALA A 29 -17.45 9.81 7.00
N GLN A 30 -17.16 10.64 5.99
CA GLN A 30 -17.47 12.07 6.01
C GLN A 30 -17.95 12.51 4.63
N GLU A 31 -19.26 12.39 4.45
CA GLU A 31 -20.10 13.39 3.79
C GLU A 31 -19.39 14.36 2.84
N GLU A 32 -19.26 14.03 1.56
CA GLU A 32 -19.59 14.97 0.49
C GLU A 32 -20.15 14.18 -0.71
N HIS A 33 -21.40 14.47 -1.05
CA HIS A 33 -22.13 13.98 -2.21
C HIS A 33 -21.47 14.37 -3.54
N THR A 34 -20.29 13.84 -3.83
CA THR A 34 -19.72 13.89 -5.17
C THR A 34 -19.83 12.50 -5.73
N SER A 35 -20.80 12.32 -6.63
CA SER A 35 -20.83 11.22 -7.58
C SER A 35 -19.46 11.18 -8.28
N LEU A 36 -18.51 10.40 -7.73
CA LEU A 36 -17.19 10.25 -8.32
C LEU A 36 -17.41 9.90 -9.79
N SER A 37 -16.90 10.74 -10.67
CA SER A 37 -17.06 10.54 -12.10
C SER A 37 -16.51 9.16 -12.46
N GLN A 38 -17.03 8.52 -13.51
CA GLN A 38 -16.49 7.22 -13.96
C GLN A 38 -14.97 7.24 -14.12
N GLU A 39 -14.41 8.39 -14.49
CA GLU A 39 -12.97 8.63 -14.57
C GLU A 39 -12.27 8.53 -13.20
N GLU A 40 -12.85 9.08 -12.13
CA GLU A 40 -12.28 9.02 -10.78
C GLU A 40 -12.33 7.60 -10.20
N GLN A 41 -13.42 6.87 -10.45
CA GLN A 41 -13.51 5.45 -10.09
C GLN A 41 -12.47 4.61 -10.83
N GLN A 42 -12.28 4.87 -12.13
CA GLN A 42 -11.24 4.21 -12.92
C GLN A 42 -9.84 4.59 -12.42
N GLN A 43 -9.60 5.84 -12.08
CA GLN A 43 -8.32 6.30 -11.51
C GLN A 43 -8.05 5.67 -10.15
N GLN A 44 -9.05 5.55 -9.26
CA GLN A 44 -8.91 4.85 -7.98
C GLN A 44 -8.60 3.36 -8.19
N ALA A 45 -9.31 2.70 -9.11
CA ALA A 45 -9.05 1.30 -9.45
C ALA A 45 -7.63 1.09 -10.01
N GLN A 46 -7.17 1.99 -10.88
CA GLN A 46 -5.80 1.97 -11.42
C GLN A 46 -4.76 2.19 -10.32
N LYS A 47 -4.95 3.19 -9.44
CA LYS A 47 -4.07 3.44 -8.29
C LYS A 47 -4.00 2.23 -7.37
N ARG A 48 -5.15 1.63 -7.05
CA ARG A 48 -5.21 0.39 -6.24
C ARG A 48 -4.43 -0.74 -6.90
N ALA A 49 -4.63 -0.98 -8.19
CA ALA A 49 -3.91 -2.01 -8.93
C ALA A 49 -2.39 -1.76 -8.96
N GLU A 50 -1.97 -0.49 -9.04
CA GLU A 50 -0.56 -0.11 -8.96
C GLU A 50 0.03 -0.40 -7.56
N LEU A 51 -0.67 -0.01 -6.49
CA LEU A 51 -0.22 -0.26 -5.12
C LEU A 51 -0.15 -1.76 -4.81
N GLU A 52 -1.13 -2.54 -5.25
CA GLU A 52 -1.09 -4.00 -5.13
C GLU A 52 0.10 -4.60 -5.88
N ARG A 53 0.43 -4.08 -7.07
CA ARG A 53 1.64 -4.48 -7.81
C ARG A 53 2.91 -4.14 -7.04
N ARG A 54 3.02 -2.92 -6.49
CA ARG A 54 4.17 -2.49 -5.68
C ARG A 54 4.33 -3.36 -4.44
N LEU A 55 3.23 -3.73 -3.78
CA LEU A 55 3.24 -4.59 -2.61
C LEU A 55 3.69 -6.02 -2.97
N ARG A 56 3.27 -6.55 -4.12
CA ARG A 56 3.77 -7.84 -4.64
C ARG A 56 5.26 -7.78 -5.01
N GLN A 57 5.73 -6.66 -5.56
CA GLN A 57 7.15 -6.44 -5.89
C GLN A 57 8.04 -6.30 -4.66
N LEU A 58 7.50 -5.87 -3.52
CA LEU A 58 8.24 -5.77 -2.26
C LEU A 58 8.83 -7.12 -1.82
N GLY A 59 8.23 -8.23 -2.27
CA GLY A 59 8.74 -9.57 -2.03
C GLY A 59 8.66 -10.00 -0.57
N PRO A 60 9.22 -11.19 -0.24
CA PRO A 60 9.23 -11.70 1.13
C PRO A 60 10.08 -10.81 2.06
N CYS A 61 9.69 -10.74 3.33
CA CYS A 61 10.47 -10.04 4.36
C CYS A 61 11.90 -10.62 4.42
N PRO A 62 12.95 -9.78 4.41
CA PRO A 62 14.32 -10.26 4.50
C PRO A 62 14.50 -10.99 5.83
N MET A 63 14.70 -12.31 5.81
CA MET A 63 14.97 -13.05 7.03
C MET A 63 16.37 -12.70 7.57
N PRO A 64 16.52 -12.46 8.89
CA PRO A 64 17.84 -12.54 9.50
C PRO A 64 18.33 -13.97 9.27
N MET A 65 19.43 -14.11 8.51
CA MET A 65 20.23 -15.32 8.54
C MET A 65 20.68 -15.49 9.99
N MET A 66 20.01 -16.36 10.75
CA MET A 66 20.54 -16.88 12.01
C MET A 66 21.84 -17.61 11.66
N GLY A 67 22.97 -16.98 11.98
CA GLY A 67 24.32 -17.50 11.77
C GLY A 67 25.31 -16.77 12.66
#